data_AF-A0A080LT33-F1
#
_entry.id   AF-A0A080LT33-F1
#
_cell.length_a   1.000
_cell.length_b   1.000
_cell.length_c   1.000
_cell.angle_alpha   90.00
_cell.angle_beta   90.00
_cell.angle_gamma   90.00
#
_symmetry.space_group_name_H-M   'P 1'
#
loop_
_entity.id
_entity.type
_entity.pdbx_description
1 polymer ?
#
loop_
_entity_poly.entity_id
_entity_poly.type
_entity_poly.pdbx_seq_one_letter_code
_entity_poly.pdbx_strand_id
1 'polypeptide(L)' 'MKVLMVVEGGDCALLIQPEDEEGRALLAAFGVAGEFRARLGSCTDSPGVSAAQFAAIYEGAPATLD' A
#
# COMPACT_ATOMS: atom_id res chain seq x y z
N MET A 1 13.91 2.97 -4.53
CA MET A 1 12.44 3.18 -4.39
C MET A 1 12.13 3.59 -2.96
N LYS A 2 11.27 4.60 -2.78
CA LYS A 2 10.84 5.05 -1.45
C LYS A 2 9.35 4.86 -1.26
N VAL A 3 8.95 4.19 -0.19
CA VAL A 3 7.53 4.02 0.20
C VAL A 3 7.27 4.83 1.45
N LEU A 4 6.27 5.69 1.40
CA LEU A 4 5.91 6.63 2.45
C LEU A 4 4.43 6.45 2.81
N MET A 5 4.12 6.53 4.09
CA MET A 5 2.75 6.77 4.54
C MET A 5 2.57 8.27 4.72
N VAL A 6 1.67 8.85 3.93
CA VAL A 6 1.31 10.27 4.00
C VAL A 6 0.03 10.37 4.81
N VAL A 7 0.06 11.12 5.91
CA VAL A 7 -1.10 11.41 6.75
C VAL A 7 -1.45 12.88 6.58
N GLU A 8 -2.59 13.17 5.97
CA GLU A 8 -3.10 14.53 5.77
C GLU A 8 -4.48 14.63 6.43
N GLY A 9 -4.50 15.15 7.67
CA GLY A 9 -5.72 15.17 8.49
C GLY A 9 -6.07 13.79 9.02
N GLY A 10 -7.34 13.37 8.85
CA GLY A 10 -7.83 12.03 9.22
C GLY A 10 -7.67 10.97 8.14
N ASP A 11 -7.14 11.34 6.97
CA ASP A 11 -6.92 10.45 5.84
C ASP A 11 -5.46 9.98 5.78
N CYS A 12 -5.28 8.70 5.44
CA CYS A 12 -3.98 8.09 5.19
C CYS A 12 -3.84 7.72 3.71
N ALA A 13 -2.64 7.87 3.16
CA ALA A 13 -2.32 7.42 1.81
C ALA A 13 -0.95 6.72 1.77
N LEU A 14 -0.84 5.68 0.98
CA LEU A 14 0.44 5.10 0.59
C LEU A 14 0.97 5.87 -0.62
N LEU A 15 2.22 6.32 -0.55
CA LEU A 15 2.94 6.98 -1.64
C LEU A 15 4.18 6.16 -1.98
N ILE A 16 4.37 5.85 -3.25
CA ILE A 16 5.56 5.19 -3.77
C ILE A 16 6.24 6.15 -4.74
N GLN A 17 7.46 6.57 -4.39
CA GLN A 17 8.28 7.47 -5.20
C GLN A 17 9.45 6.71 -5.83
N PRO A 18 9.60 6.76 -7.16
CA PRO A 18 10.78 6.23 -7.83
C PRO A 18 11.97 7.17 -7.63
N GLU A 19 13.09 6.64 -7.14
CA GLU A 19 14.31 7.42 -6.88
C GLU A 19 15.21 7.52 -8.12
N ASP A 20 15.02 6.61 -9.08
CA ASP A 20 15.86 6.43 -10.26
C ASP A 20 15.04 5.97 -11.48
N GLU A 21 15.73 5.73 -12.59
CA GLU A 21 15.12 5.31 -13.86
C GLU A 21 14.54 3.89 -13.76
N GLU A 22 15.17 3.01 -12.99
CA GLU A 22 14.70 1.65 -12.78
C GLU A 22 13.34 1.65 -12.07
N GLY A 23 13.20 2.43 -11.01
CA GLY A 23 11.94 2.61 -10.31
C GLY A 23 10.84 3.22 -11.19
N ARG A 24 11.18 4.18 -12.06
CA ARG A 24 10.25 4.75 -13.03
C ARG A 24 9.78 3.71 -14.04
N ALA A 25 10.70 2.92 -14.58
CA ALA A 25 10.39 1.86 -15.54
C ALA A 25 9.49 0.79 -14.92
N LEU A 26 9.74 0.42 -13.66
CA LEU A 26 8.89 -0.50 -12.92
C LEU A 26 7.46 0.03 -12.80
N LEU A 27 7.27 1.27 -12.34
CA LEU A 27 5.94 1.86 -12.21
C LEU A 27 5.24 2.01 -13.57
N ALA A 28 5.98 2.37 -14.62
CA ALA A 28 5.47 2.46 -15.98
C ALA A 28 4.99 1.10 -16.54
N ALA A 29 5.63 -0.01 -16.17
CA ALA A 29 5.19 -1.36 -16.55
C ALA A 29 3.80 -1.71 -15.99
N PHE A 30 3.38 -1.05 -14.90
CA PHE A 30 2.03 -1.14 -14.33
C PHE A 30 1.11 0.02 -14.76
N GLY A 31 1.51 0.81 -15.76
CA GLY A 31 0.72 1.93 -16.29
C GLY A 31 0.72 3.18 -15.40
N VAL A 32 1.61 3.25 -14.42
CA VAL A 32 1.73 4.41 -13.52
C VAL A 32 2.80 5.35 -14.06
N ALA A 33 2.42 6.59 -14.37
CA ALA A 33 3.34 7.64 -14.78
C ALA A 33 3.83 8.44 -13.56
N GLY A 34 5.07 8.22 -13.14
CA GLY A 34 5.69 8.95 -12.03
C GLY A 34 5.47 8.28 -10.69
N GLU A 35 4.91 9.01 -9.71
CA GLU A 35 4.67 8.49 -8.36
C GLU A 35 3.31 7.78 -8.26
N PHE A 36 3.26 6.70 -7.50
CA PHE A 36 2.00 6.02 -7.19
C PHE A 36 1.44 6.51 -5.86
N ARG A 37 0.20 6.99 -5.83
CA ARG A 37 -0.50 7.36 -4.59
C ARG A 37 -1.82 6.59 -4.49
N ALA A 38 -2.00 5.85 -3.40
CA ALA A 38 -3.24 5.16 -3.08
C ALA A 38 -3.77 5.64 -1.73
N ARG A 39 -5.01 6.13 -1.70
CA ARG A 39 -5.67 6.42 -0.41
C ARG A 39 -5.96 5.10 0.29
N LEU A 40 -5.55 5.02 1.55
CA LEU A 40 -5.98 3.95 2.44
C LEU A 40 -7.37 4.37 2.92
N GLY A 41 -8.39 3.55 2.65
CA GLY A 41 -9.74 3.81 3.12
C GLY A 41 -9.74 4.08 4.63
N SER A 42 -10.62 4.95 5.10
CA SER A 42 -10.76 5.25 6.51
C SER A 42 -10.94 3.94 7.28
N CYS A 43 -10.06 3.67 8.26
CA CYS A 43 -10.22 2.53 9.16
C CYS A 43 -11.51 2.60 9.99
N THR A 44 -12.30 3.67 9.87
CA THR A 44 -13.49 3.92 10.68
C THR A 44 -14.72 3.17 10.25
N ASP A 45 -14.83 2.58 9.05
CA ASP A 45 -15.98 1.73 8.72
C ASP A 45 -15.66 0.79 7.54
N SER A 46 -14.88 -0.26 7.81
CA SER A 46 -15.02 -1.50 7.03
C SER A 46 -16.12 -2.32 7.70
N PRO A 47 -17.19 -2.74 7.00
CA PRO A 47 -18.15 -3.66 7.57
C PRO A 47 -17.48 -5.01 7.81
N GLY A 48 -17.04 -5.22 9.05
CA GLY A 48 -16.99 -6.53 9.69
C GLY A 48 -16.15 -7.62 9.03
N VAL A 49 -14.94 -7.31 8.51
CA VAL A 49 -13.95 -8.36 8.28
C VAL A 49 -12.94 -8.34 9.43
N SER A 50 -13.07 -9.31 10.32
CA SER A 50 -12.11 -9.48 11.42
C SER A 50 -10.75 -9.89 10.87
N ALA A 51 -9.67 -9.55 11.59
CA ALA A 51 -8.32 -10.00 11.26
C ALA A 51 -8.23 -11.54 11.09
N ALA A 52 -9.06 -12.28 11.83
CA ALA A 52 -9.16 -13.74 11.72
C ALA A 52 -9.73 -14.20 10.38
N GLN A 53 -10.71 -13.47 9.81
CA GLN A 53 -11.24 -13.78 8.48
C GLN A 53 -10.22 -13.46 7.40
N PHE A 54 -9.48 -12.35 7.52
CA PHE A 54 -8.37 -12.05 6.61
C PHE A 54 -7.28 -13.13 6.64
N ALA A 55 -6.90 -13.59 7.84
CA ALA A 55 -5.91 -14.66 8.01
C ALA A 55 -6.40 -16.00 7.44
N ALA A 56 -7.70 -16.29 7.50
CA ALA A 56 -8.26 -17.53 6.95
C ALA A 56 -8.27 -17.58 5.41
N ILE A 57 -8.28 -16.43 4.74
CA ILE A 57 -8.28 -16.32 3.27
C ILE A 57 -6.84 -16.20 2.73
N TYR A 58 -5.88 -15.85 3.59
CA TYR A 58 -4.49 -15.68 3.22
C TYR A 58 -3.78 -17.04 3.16
N GLU A 59 -3.45 -17.52 1.95
CA GLU A 59 -2.74 -18.79 1.72
C GLU A 59 -1.21 -18.71 1.95
N GLY A 60 -0.69 -17.54 2.34
CA GLY A 60 0.74 -17.34 2.63
C GLY A 60 1.08 -17.52 4.12
N ALA A 61 2.35 -17.80 4.42
CA ALA A 61 2.85 -17.64 5.79
C ALA A 61 3.08 -16.14 6.06
N PRO A 62 2.49 -15.55 7.12
CA PRO A 62 2.76 -14.15 7.44
C PRO A 62 4.25 -14.01 7.79
N ALA A 63 4.93 -13.09 7.10
CA ALA A 63 6.32 -12.80 7.37
C ALA A 63 6.46 -12.23 8.79
N THR A 64 7.21 -12.93 9.65
CA THR A 64 7.68 -12.36 10.92
C THR A 64 8.76 -11.34 10.60
N LEU A 65 8.52 -10.08 10.96
CA LEU A 65 9.55 -9.05 11.02
C LEU A 65 10.34 -9.26 12.32
N ASP A 66 11.66 -9.42 12.19
CA ASP A 66 12.64 -9.45 13.29
C ASP A 66 13.01 -8.02 13.71
#